data_AF-A0AAD9NS97-F1
#
_entry.id   AF-A0AAD9NS97-F1
#
_cell.length_a   1.000
_cell.length_b   1.000
_cell.length_c   1.000
_cell.angle_alpha   90.00
_cell.angle_beta   90.00
_cell.angle_gamma   90.00
#
_symmetry.space_group_name_H-M   'P 1'
#
loop_
_entity.id
_entity.type
_entity.pdbx_description
1 polymer ?
#
loop_
_entity_poly.entity_id
_entity_poly.type
_entity_poly.pdbx_seq_one_letter_code
_entity_poly.pdbx_strand_id
1 'polypeptide(L)'
;MQGKLSEMQRFRETSWRFTFYLGIFATGLYVLWDKPWLWETAHCWIDYPRQHVPPEVWWYYIIELGFYCSLMLSLFMDGKRKDFYEMLVHHFATLSLLAFSWSNNMVRMGSTVTLLHDSVDYWLEGAKLAKYLRYQKLCDSLFIVFAVMWLITRIILYPIRYVSFCSHKVYCYK
;
A
#
# COMPACT_ATOMS: atom_id res chain seq x y z
N MET A 1 18.80 9.49 -26.13
CA MET A 1 19.64 9.90 -24.98
C MET A 1 18.70 10.41 -23.88
N GLN A 2 18.24 9.56 -22.97
CA GLN A 2 17.41 9.99 -21.83
C GLN A 2 18.33 10.59 -20.77
N GLY A 3 18.23 11.91 -20.57
CA GLY A 3 19.01 12.63 -19.57
C GLY A 3 18.64 12.17 -18.16
N LYS A 4 19.65 12.00 -17.31
CA LYS A 4 19.48 11.78 -15.87
C LYS A 4 18.55 12.88 -15.31
N LEU A 5 17.39 12.48 -14.76
CA LEU A 5 16.44 13.42 -14.14
C LEU A 5 17.18 14.35 -13.16
N SER A 6 16.87 15.64 -13.20
CA SER A 6 17.46 16.61 -12.28
C SER A 6 17.05 16.28 -10.84
N GLU A 7 17.87 16.66 -9.85
CA GLU A 7 17.52 16.43 -8.44
C GLU A 7 16.16 17.07 -8.07
N MET A 8 15.84 18.21 -8.69
CA MET A 8 14.56 18.90 -8.51
C MET A 8 13.36 18.09 -9.06
N GLN A 9 13.53 17.41 -10.19
CA GLN A 9 12.47 16.54 -10.73
C GLN A 9 12.19 15.37 -9.79
N ARG A 10 13.24 14.74 -9.27
CA ARG A 10 13.12 13.63 -8.30
C ARG A 10 12.50 14.10 -6.99
N PHE A 11 12.87 15.29 -6.51
CA PHE A 11 12.24 15.91 -5.34
C PHE A 11 10.74 16.10 -5.56
N ARG A 12 10.34 16.67 -6.70
CA ARG A 12 8.92 16.89 -7.03
C ARG A 12 8.13 15.58 -7.10
N GLU A 13 8.66 14.56 -7.77
CA GLU A 13 8.03 13.24 -7.87
C GLU A 13 7.87 12.60 -6.48
N THR A 14 8.90 12.70 -5.64
CA THR A 14 8.89 12.16 -4.27
C THR A 14 7.91 12.94 -3.38
N SER A 15 7.83 14.26 -3.52
CA SER A 15 6.88 15.10 -2.76
C SER A 15 5.43 14.79 -3.10
N TRP A 16 5.15 14.55 -4.39
CA TRP A 16 3.83 14.12 -4.84
C TRP A 16 3.44 12.76 -4.24
N ARG A 17 4.34 11.77 -4.32
CA ARG A 17 4.13 10.43 -3.73
C ARG A 17 3.94 10.50 -2.21
N PHE A 18 4.77 11.27 -1.51
CA PHE A 18 4.65 11.48 -0.07
C PHE A 18 3.27 12.02 0.31
N THR A 19 2.83 13.07 -0.38
CA THR A 19 1.52 13.70 -0.12
C THR A 19 0.37 12.73 -0.37
N PHE A 20 0.45 11.98 -1.47
CA PHE A 20 -0.54 10.96 -1.79
C PHE A 20 -0.59 9.87 -0.72
N TYR A 21 0.55 9.23 -0.41
CA TYR A 21 0.61 8.12 0.57
C TYR A 21 0.16 8.54 1.97
N LEU A 22 0.51 9.75 2.41
CA LEU A 22 0.05 10.26 3.70
C LEU A 22 -1.47 10.49 3.71
N GLY A 23 -1.99 11.11 2.64
CA GLY A 23 -3.40 11.43 2.51
C GLY A 23 -4.28 10.18 2.38
N ILE A 24 -3.85 9.22 1.56
CA ILE A 24 -4.59 7.98 1.34
C ILE A 24 -4.55 7.07 2.57
N PHE A 25 -3.42 7.02 3.31
CA PHE A 25 -3.35 6.32 4.58
C PHE A 25 -4.30 6.94 5.62
N ALA A 26 -4.30 8.26 5.77
CA ALA A 26 -5.22 8.95 6.67
C ALA A 26 -6.69 8.71 6.28
N THR A 27 -6.99 8.73 4.98
CA THR A 27 -8.33 8.45 4.44
C THR A 27 -8.74 7.01 4.70
N GLY A 28 -7.87 6.03 4.42
CA GLY A 28 -8.13 4.62 4.65
C GLY A 28 -8.32 4.33 6.15
N LEU A 29 -7.52 4.95 7.02
CA LEU A 29 -7.68 4.82 8.47
C LEU A 29 -9.03 5.35 8.90
N TYR A 30 -9.44 6.53 8.44
CA TYR A 30 -10.75 7.11 8.73
C TYR A 30 -11.91 6.23 8.22
N VAL A 31 -11.84 5.78 6.97
CA VAL A 31 -12.89 4.98 6.30
C VAL A 31 -13.07 3.59 6.92
N LEU A 32 -11.98 2.99 7.41
CA LEU A 32 -11.99 1.63 7.96
C LEU A 32 -12.12 1.60 9.49
N TRP A 33 -11.97 2.72 10.20
CA TRP A 33 -11.92 2.75 11.66
C TRP A 33 -13.13 2.11 12.34
N ASP A 34 -14.32 2.39 11.81
CA ASP A 34 -15.60 1.88 12.31
C ASP A 34 -15.96 0.49 11.76
N LYS A 35 -15.13 -0.06 10.87
CA LYS A 35 -15.42 -1.34 10.20
C LYS A 35 -14.86 -2.51 11.01
N PRO A 36 -15.68 -3.53 11.35
CA PRO A 36 -15.25 -4.61 12.23
C PRO A 36 -14.09 -5.45 11.66
N TRP A 37 -14.01 -5.56 10.33
CA TRP A 37 -12.95 -6.32 9.65
C TRP A 37 -11.55 -5.67 9.72
N LEU A 38 -11.44 -4.39 10.10
CA LEU A 38 -10.15 -3.78 10.40
C LEU A 38 -9.52 -4.38 11.67
N TRP A 39 -10.36 -4.63 12.68
CA TRP A 39 -9.95 -5.08 14.00
C TRP A 39 -9.90 -6.60 14.09
N GLU A 40 -10.88 -7.27 13.48
CA GLU A 40 -11.05 -8.72 13.52
C GLU A 40 -11.15 -9.30 12.12
N THR A 41 -10.09 -10.00 11.69
CA THR A 41 -10.00 -10.56 10.33
C THR A 41 -11.05 -11.63 10.04
N ALA A 42 -11.71 -12.18 11.06
CA ALA A 42 -12.86 -13.05 10.90
C ALA A 42 -13.99 -12.40 10.10
N HIS A 43 -14.22 -11.09 10.29
CA HIS A 43 -15.26 -10.34 9.59
C HIS A 43 -14.95 -10.12 8.09
N CYS A 44 -13.70 -10.34 7.66
CA CYS A 44 -13.35 -10.38 6.24
C CYS A 44 -13.99 -11.56 5.51
N TRP A 45 -14.42 -12.61 6.21
CA TRP A 45 -14.93 -13.85 5.62
C TRP A 45 -16.44 -14.05 5.81
N ILE A 46 -17.06 -13.26 6.68
CA ILE A 46 -18.51 -13.32 6.91
C ILE A 46 -19.23 -12.91 5.61
N ASP A 47 -20.21 -13.73 5.21
CA ASP A 47 -21.01 -13.60 3.98
C ASP A 47 -20.21 -13.65 2.68
N TYR A 48 -18.94 -14.07 2.70
CA TYR A 48 -18.18 -14.30 1.47
C TYR A 48 -18.81 -15.45 0.66
N PRO A 49 -19.03 -15.32 -0.67
CA PRO A 49 -18.57 -14.24 -1.57
C PRO A 49 -19.58 -13.10 -1.80
N ARG A 50 -20.71 -13.05 -1.10
CA ARG A 50 -21.77 -12.03 -1.25
C ARG A 50 -21.64 -10.92 -0.20
N GLN A 51 -20.50 -10.25 -0.20
CA GLN A 51 -20.24 -9.13 0.70
C GLN A 51 -20.73 -7.82 0.10
N HIS A 52 -21.44 -7.03 0.89
CA HIS A 52 -21.74 -5.63 0.54
C HIS A 52 -20.48 -4.77 0.72
N VAL A 53 -20.18 -3.93 -0.28
CA VAL A 53 -19.09 -2.96 -0.25
C VAL A 53 -19.68 -1.58 0.04
N PRO A 54 -19.42 -0.99 1.22
CA PRO A 54 -19.88 0.36 1.51
C PRO A 54 -19.28 1.37 0.53
N PRO A 55 -20.02 2.42 0.14
CA PRO A 55 -19.56 3.42 -0.83
C PRO A 55 -18.23 4.09 -0.45
N GLU A 56 -17.98 4.34 0.83
CA GLU A 56 -16.74 4.94 1.32
C GLU A 56 -15.52 4.01 1.11
N VAL A 57 -15.70 2.70 1.31
CA VAL A 57 -14.67 1.69 1.06
C VAL A 57 -14.45 1.54 -0.44
N TRP A 58 -15.52 1.61 -1.23
CA TRP A 58 -15.44 1.62 -2.69
C TRP A 58 -14.56 2.76 -3.21
N TRP A 59 -14.82 4.00 -2.76
CA TRP A 59 -14.03 5.16 -3.17
C TRP A 59 -12.58 5.05 -2.76
N TYR A 60 -12.32 4.66 -1.51
CA TYR A 60 -10.97 4.40 -1.01
C TYR A 60 -10.24 3.41 -1.93
N TYR A 61 -10.87 2.27 -2.22
CA TYR A 61 -10.28 1.19 -3.01
C TYR A 61 -10.01 1.57 -4.47
N ILE A 62 -10.93 2.30 -5.11
CA ILE A 62 -10.78 2.73 -6.51
C ILE A 62 -9.74 3.84 -6.65
N ILE A 63 -9.65 4.77 -5.70
CA ILE A 63 -8.61 5.81 -5.69
C ILE A 63 -7.22 5.18 -5.59
N GLU A 64 -7.06 4.23 -4.69
CA GLU A 64 -5.85 3.41 -4.52
C GLU A 64 -5.45 2.69 -5.80
N LEU A 65 -6.38 1.94 -6.40
CA LEU A 65 -6.15 1.25 -7.66
C LEU A 65 -5.73 2.23 -8.77
N GLY A 66 -6.42 3.36 -8.87
CA GLY A 66 -6.10 4.41 -9.84
C GLY A 66 -4.69 4.98 -9.68
N PHE A 67 -4.26 5.19 -8.43
CA PHE A 67 -2.92 5.66 -8.13
C PHE A 67 -1.84 4.63 -8.49
N TYR A 68 -2.01 3.36 -8.12
CA TYR A 68 -1.05 2.32 -8.50
C TYR A 68 -1.00 2.10 -10.02
N CYS A 69 -2.13 2.22 -10.72
CA CYS A 69 -2.16 2.26 -12.18
C CYS A 69 -1.34 3.44 -12.73
N SER A 70 -1.48 4.64 -12.14
CA SER A 70 -0.71 5.81 -12.55
C SER A 70 0.80 5.60 -12.35
N LEU A 71 1.21 4.99 -11.23
CA LEU A 71 2.62 4.67 -10.96
C LEU A 71 3.19 3.65 -11.95
N MET A 72 2.40 2.64 -12.32
CA MET A 72 2.77 1.67 -13.35
C MET A 72 2.99 2.36 -14.70
N LEU A 73 2.08 3.25 -15.10
CA LEU A 73 2.24 4.01 -16.35
C LEU A 73 3.47 4.93 -16.29
N SER A 74 3.69 5.63 -15.17
CA SER A 74 4.88 6.46 -14.98
C SER A 74 6.17 5.66 -15.13
N LEU A 75 6.20 4.39 -14.72
CA LEU A 75 7.39 3.54 -14.88
C LEU A 75 7.82 3.40 -16.35
N PHE A 76 6.87 3.33 -17.29
CA PHE A 76 7.15 3.24 -18.73
C PHE A 76 7.46 4.58 -19.38
N MET A 77 6.94 5.67 -18.83
CA MET A 77 7.20 7.03 -19.31
C MET A 77 8.55 7.55 -18.82
N ASP A 78 8.95 7.16 -17.61
CA ASP A 78 10.24 7.48 -17.03
C ASP A 78 11.36 6.64 -17.69
N GLY A 79 12.56 7.22 -17.81
CA GLY A 79 13.72 6.48 -18.30
C GLY A 79 14.05 5.27 -17.41
N LYS A 80 14.44 4.15 -18.03
CA LYS A 80 14.76 2.91 -17.28
C LYS A 80 15.83 3.15 -16.22
N ARG A 81 15.42 3.05 -14.96
CA ARG A 81 16.32 3.05 -13.79
C ARG A 81 16.86 1.65 -13.53
N LYS A 82 17.89 1.53 -12.67
CA LYS A 82 18.51 0.23 -12.34
C LYS A 82 17.54 -0.74 -11.64
N ASP A 83 16.58 -0.19 -10.91
CA ASP A 83 15.51 -0.88 -10.18
C ASP A 83 14.23 -1.08 -11.03
N PHE A 84 14.28 -0.81 -12.34
CA PHE A 84 13.10 -0.85 -13.21
C PHE A 84 12.36 -2.19 -13.17
N TYR A 85 13.06 -3.31 -13.34
CA TYR A 85 12.41 -4.63 -13.38
C TYR A 85 11.84 -5.05 -12.02
N GLU A 86 12.54 -4.72 -10.93
CA GLU A 86 12.08 -4.98 -9.58
C GLU A 86 10.78 -4.21 -9.29
N MET A 87 10.76 -2.90 -9.61
CA MET A 87 9.57 -2.07 -9.45
C MET A 87 8.45 -2.50 -10.40
N LEU A 88 8.75 -2.94 -11.62
CA LEU A 88 7.75 -3.44 -12.56
C LEU A 88 7.04 -4.68 -12.02
N VAL A 89 7.81 -5.68 -11.59
CA VAL A 89 7.26 -6.92 -11.01
C VAL A 89 6.45 -6.61 -9.76
N HIS A 90 6.95 -5.70 -8.91
CA HIS A 90 6.23 -5.25 -7.72
C HIS A 90 4.87 -4.61 -8.05
N HIS A 91 4.83 -3.62 -8.95
CA HIS A 91 3.58 -2.95 -9.32
C HIS A 91 2.61 -3.90 -10.03
N PHE A 92 3.13 -4.85 -10.81
CA PHE A 92 2.30 -5.86 -11.45
C PHE A 92 1.68 -6.80 -10.41
N ALA A 93 2.45 -7.21 -9.41
CA ALA A 93 1.96 -8.03 -8.32
C ALA A 93 0.89 -7.30 -7.49
N THR A 94 1.11 -6.03 -7.11
CA THR A 94 0.13 -5.26 -6.33
C THR A 94 -1.16 -5.05 -7.13
N LEU A 95 -1.08 -4.63 -8.39
CA LEU A 95 -2.26 -4.47 -9.25
C LEU A 95 -3.02 -5.79 -9.44
N SER A 96 -2.29 -6.91 -9.59
CA SER A 96 -2.90 -8.24 -9.71
C SER A 96 -3.62 -8.65 -8.43
N LEU A 97 -3.03 -8.38 -7.26
CA LEU A 97 -3.66 -8.66 -5.96
C LEU A 97 -4.91 -7.80 -5.73
N LEU A 98 -4.86 -6.50 -6.05
CA LEU A 98 -6.03 -5.63 -5.93
C LEU A 98 -7.16 -6.06 -6.89
N ALA A 99 -6.82 -6.38 -8.15
CA ALA A 99 -7.78 -6.84 -9.15
C ALA A 99 -8.38 -8.20 -8.81
N PHE A 100 -7.56 -9.13 -8.31
CA PHE A 100 -8.02 -10.43 -7.85
C PHE A 100 -8.96 -10.29 -6.64
N SER A 101 -8.58 -9.46 -5.66
CA SER A 101 -9.43 -9.19 -4.50
C SER A 101 -10.78 -8.58 -4.90
N TRP A 102 -10.78 -7.64 -5.85
CA TRP A 102 -12.01 -7.07 -6.40
C TRP A 102 -12.88 -8.10 -7.12
N SER A 103 -12.28 -8.86 -8.04
CA SER A 103 -13.00 -9.82 -8.88
C SER A 103 -13.65 -10.96 -8.08
N ASN A 104 -13.06 -11.32 -6.94
CA ASN A 104 -13.59 -12.35 -6.03
C ASN A 104 -14.47 -11.77 -4.92
N ASN A 105 -14.74 -10.47 -4.89
CA ASN A 105 -15.46 -9.79 -3.81
C ASN A 105 -14.80 -9.97 -2.41
N MET A 106 -13.47 -9.95 -2.37
CA MET A 106 -12.65 -9.98 -1.14
C MET A 106 -12.27 -8.57 -0.66
N VAL A 107 -13.10 -7.56 -0.93
CA VAL A 107 -12.77 -6.13 -0.74
C VAL A 107 -12.51 -5.79 0.73
N ARG A 108 -13.16 -6.46 1.69
CA ARG A 108 -12.89 -6.28 3.12
C ARG A 108 -11.44 -6.65 3.47
N MET A 109 -10.97 -7.79 2.95
CA MET A 109 -9.58 -8.21 3.13
C MET A 109 -8.63 -7.29 2.38
N GLY A 110 -8.94 -7.00 1.10
CA GLY A 110 -8.14 -6.12 0.25
C GLY A 110 -7.91 -4.77 0.91
N SER A 111 -8.98 -4.06 1.27
CA SER A 111 -8.90 -2.73 1.91
C SER A 111 -8.06 -2.70 3.19
N THR A 112 -8.12 -3.76 4.01
CA THR A 112 -7.32 -3.82 5.24
C THR A 112 -5.84 -4.10 4.96
N VAL A 113 -5.56 -5.00 4.00
CA VAL A 113 -4.20 -5.26 3.54
C VAL A 113 -3.60 -3.99 2.95
N THR A 114 -4.35 -3.30 2.11
CA THR A 114 -3.95 -2.03 1.50
C THR A 114 -3.64 -0.96 2.54
N LEU A 115 -4.49 -0.77 3.55
CA LEU A 115 -4.22 0.18 4.65
C LEU A 115 -2.91 -0.14 5.41
N LEU A 116 -2.70 -1.43 5.72
CA LEU A 116 -1.43 -1.89 6.31
C LEU A 116 -0.26 -1.67 5.36
N HIS A 117 -0.50 -1.71 4.06
CA HIS A 117 0.52 -1.43 3.06
C HIS A 117 0.96 0.01 3.08
N ASP A 118 0.01 0.93 3.06
CA ASP A 118 0.28 2.37 2.97
C ASP A 118 0.82 2.99 4.25
N SER A 119 0.66 2.31 5.39
CA SER A 119 1.15 2.76 6.69
C SER A 119 2.66 3.02 6.77
N VAL A 120 3.43 2.46 5.83
CA VAL A 120 4.91 2.57 5.82
C VAL A 120 5.43 3.48 4.71
N ASP A 121 4.69 3.66 3.62
CA ASP A 121 5.23 4.22 2.39
C ASP A 121 5.51 5.73 2.50
N TYR A 122 4.68 6.48 3.25
CA TYR A 122 4.94 7.90 3.48
C TYR A 122 6.19 8.15 4.34
N TRP A 123 6.58 7.22 5.24
CA TRP A 123 7.85 7.33 5.97
C TRP A 123 9.06 7.21 5.03
N LEU A 124 9.00 6.26 4.09
CA LEU A 124 10.05 6.05 3.10
C LEU A 124 10.19 7.24 2.16
N GLU A 125 9.09 7.77 1.64
CA GLU A 125 9.10 8.97 0.80
C GLU A 125 9.58 10.20 1.60
N GLY A 126 9.19 10.31 2.88
CA GLY A 126 9.70 11.35 3.79
C GLY A 126 11.22 11.29 3.97
N ALA A 127 11.78 10.09 4.15
CA ALA A 127 13.23 9.91 4.26
C ALA A 127 13.96 10.36 2.98
N LYS A 128 13.40 10.03 1.79
CA LYS A 128 13.94 10.49 0.50
C LYS A 128 13.90 12.02 0.38
N LEU A 129 12.81 12.67 0.82
CA LEU A 129 12.71 14.13 0.84
C LEU A 129 13.76 14.77 1.75
N ALA A 130 13.93 14.25 2.97
CA ALA A 130 14.96 14.72 3.88
C ALA A 130 16.38 14.58 3.29
N LYS A 131 16.63 13.49 2.54
CA LYS A 131 17.89 13.28 1.81
C LYS A 131 18.11 14.33 0.72
N TYR A 132 17.09 14.66 -0.06
CA TYR A 132 17.19 15.72 -1.08
C TYR A 132 17.41 17.11 -0.47
N LEU A 133 16.86 17.36 0.72
CA LEU A 133 17.09 18.60 1.49
C LEU A 133 18.42 18.61 2.28
N ARG A 134 19.23 17.54 2.19
CA ARG A 134 20.49 17.36 2.92
C ARG A 134 20.34 17.33 4.45
N TYR A 135 19.17 16.95 4.96
CA TYR A 135 18.91 16.76 6.39
C TYR A 135 19.15 15.31 6.82
N GLN A 136 20.42 14.94 6.97
CA GLN A 136 20.84 13.55 7.20
C GLN A 136 20.24 12.94 8.48
N LYS A 137 20.27 13.67 9.61
CA LYS A 137 19.70 13.19 10.89
C LYS A 137 18.22 12.85 10.78
N LEU A 138 17.45 13.69 10.06
CA LEU A 138 16.03 13.45 9.82
C LEU A 138 15.82 12.27 8.86
N CYS A 139 16.61 12.17 7.79
CA CYS A 139 16.59 11.05 6.86
C CYS A 139 16.78 9.71 7.59
N ASP A 140 17.82 9.61 8.43
CA ASP A 140 18.14 8.38 9.16
C ASP A 140 17.03 8.04 10.17
N SER A 141 16.51 9.04 10.89
CA SER A 141 15.39 8.85 11.82
C SER A 141 14.12 8.33 11.11
N LEU A 142 13.73 8.95 9.99
CA LEU A 142 12.55 8.54 9.22
C LEU A 142 12.73 7.14 8.63
N PHE A 143 13.95 6.81 8.18
CA PHE A 143 14.26 5.49 7.66
C PHE A 143 14.21 4.40 8.74
N ILE A 144 14.66 4.69 9.96
CA ILE A 144 14.53 3.77 11.10
C ILE A 144 13.05 3.54 11.43
N VAL A 145 12.24 4.59 11.51
CA VAL A 145 10.79 4.47 11.74
C VAL A 145 10.13 3.64 10.64
N PHE A 146 10.46 3.91 9.38
CA PHE A 146 10.03 3.09 8.24
C PHE A 146 10.38 1.61 8.44
N ALA A 147 11.64 1.28 8.75
CA ALA A 147 12.10 -0.09 8.89
C ALA A 147 11.37 -0.85 10.02
N VAL A 148 11.17 -0.19 11.16
CA VAL A 148 10.42 -0.75 12.30
C VAL A 148 8.96 -1.00 11.92
N MET A 149 8.30 -0.01 11.33
CA MET A 149 6.91 -0.13 10.90
C MET A 149 6.73 -1.20 9.81
N TRP A 150 7.67 -1.29 8.86
CA TRP A 150 7.68 -2.33 7.84
C TRP A 150 7.81 -3.73 8.44
N LEU A 151 8.69 -3.91 9.43
CA LEU A 151 8.84 -5.20 10.12
C LEU A 151 7.53 -5.60 10.81
N ILE A 152 6.93 -4.67 11.56
CA ILE A 152 5.68 -4.93 12.28
C ILE A 152 4.55 -5.27 11.30
N THR A 153 4.34 -4.46 10.26
CA THR A 153 3.20 -4.65 9.35
C THR A 153 3.36 -5.88 8.46
N ARG A 154 4.55 -6.13 7.90
CA ARG A 154 4.78 -7.21 6.92
C ARG A 154 5.18 -8.54 7.53
N ILE A 155 5.98 -8.54 8.61
CA ILE A 155 6.51 -9.79 9.19
C ILE A 155 5.67 -10.28 10.36
N ILE A 156 4.98 -9.38 11.08
CA ILE A 156 4.20 -9.77 12.27
C ILE A 156 2.71 -9.75 11.95
N LEU A 157 2.13 -8.58 11.64
CA LEU A 157 0.69 -8.42 11.47
C LEU A 157 0.16 -9.20 10.27
N TYR A 158 0.83 -9.10 9.11
CA TYR A 158 0.38 -9.78 7.89
C TYR A 158 0.24 -11.31 8.04
N PRO A 159 1.28 -12.07 8.46
CA PRO A 159 1.15 -13.52 8.58
C PRO A 159 0.21 -13.94 9.72
N ILE A 160 0.26 -13.29 10.88
CA ILE A 160 -0.58 -13.67 12.04
C ILE A 160 -2.06 -13.43 11.74
N ARG A 161 -2.41 -12.28 11.15
CA ARG A 161 -3.82 -11.91 10.96
C ARG A 161 -4.45 -12.50 9.71
N TYR A 162 -3.69 -12.66 8.63
CA TYR A 162 -4.26 -13.04 7.32
C TYR A 162 -3.85 -14.44 6.87
N VAL A 163 -2.61 -14.88 7.12
CA VAL A 163 -2.15 -16.22 6.72
C VAL A 163 -2.64 -17.28 7.73
N SER A 164 -2.38 -17.09 9.02
CA SER A 164 -2.80 -18.05 10.06
C SER A 164 -4.32 -18.18 10.16
N PHE A 165 -5.05 -17.09 9.95
CA PHE A 165 -6.52 -17.11 9.95
C PHE A 165 -7.10 -17.85 8.74
N CYS A 166 -6.50 -17.68 7.55
CA CYS A 166 -6.90 -18.41 6.35
C CYS A 166 -6.73 -19.92 6.56
N SER A 167 -5.62 -20.37 7.16
CA SER A 167 -5.43 -21.78 7.51
C SER A 167 -6.50 -22.29 8.47
N HIS A 168 -6.82 -21.57 9.55
CA HIS A 168 -7.79 -22.05 10.55
C HIS A 168 -9.23 -22.17 10.01
N LYS A 169 -9.67 -21.31 9.08
CA LYS A 169 -11.04 -21.37 8.52
C LYS A 169 -11.21 -22.31 7.33
N VAL A 170 -10.15 -22.61 6.56
CA VAL A 170 -10.20 -23.69 5.56
C VAL A 170 -10.53 -25.05 6.21
N TYR A 171 -10.17 -25.25 7.49
CA TYR A 171 -10.49 -26.47 8.25
C TYR A 171 -11.85 -26.46 8.97
N CYS A 172 -12.42 -25.29 9.32
CA CYS A 172 -13.66 -25.21 10.11
C CYS A 172 -14.94 -24.97 9.29
N TYR A 173 -14.85 -24.68 8.00
CA TYR A 173 -16.00 -24.52 7.09
C TYR A 173 -16.02 -25.57 5.97
N LYS A 174 -15.38 -26.72 6.20
CA LYS A 174 -15.65 -27.98 5.48
C LYS A 174 -16.52 -28.87 6.35
#